data_AF-A0A2S1LAR2-F1
#
_entry.id   AF-A0A2S1LAR2-F1
#
_cell.length_a   1.000
_cell.length_b   1.000
_cell.length_c   1.000
_cell.angle_alpha   90.00
_cell.angle_beta   90.00
_cell.angle_gamma   90.00
#
_symmetry.space_group_name_H-M   'P 1'
#
loop_
_entity.id
_entity.type
_entity.pdbx_description
1 polymer ?
#
loop_
_entity_poly.entity_id
_entity_poly.type
_entity_poly.pdbx_seq_one_letter_code
_entity_poly.pdbx_strand_id
1 'polypeptide(L)'
;MIEEYLNTWKTIFKIAEPLSRKNFWIFLVFNYIFFMIVTSIVEFLQLYSLSIAFSWLTIVFSLSTILAIIKILNNKQMPLAENDKANSLPIMDFKFFMKLLLASIMIGVVNGLLILILDSNSMNLIYILFFYCISLIPISFIVFLIIALRSNKEMTNMSLVNYYLIVLGISCFVNLLLNMVGSK
;
A
#
# COMPACT_ATOMS: atom_id res chain seq x y z
N MET A 1 -2.65 -23.40 1.85
CA MET A 1 -2.69 -21.94 2.04
C MET A 1 -1.29 -21.29 2.05
N ILE A 2 -0.36 -21.69 2.94
CA ILE A 2 1.03 -21.16 2.91
C ILE A 2 1.73 -21.51 1.58
N GLU A 3 1.58 -22.75 1.09
CA GLU A 3 2.16 -23.17 -0.19
C GLU A 3 1.58 -22.38 -1.38
N GLU A 4 0.28 -22.09 -1.38
CA GLU A 4 -0.37 -21.23 -2.39
C GLU A 4 0.20 -19.80 -2.34
N TYR A 5 0.42 -19.26 -1.14
CA TYR A 5 1.05 -17.95 -0.95
C TYR A 5 2.49 -17.91 -1.49
N LEU A 6 3.32 -18.91 -1.16
CA LEU A 6 4.70 -19.00 -1.65
C LEU A 6 4.77 -19.17 -3.16
N ASN A 7 3.88 -19.99 -3.73
CA ASN A 7 3.78 -20.13 -5.18
C ASN A 7 3.34 -18.82 -5.84
N THR A 8 2.41 -18.08 -5.23
CA THR A 8 1.98 -16.76 -5.69
C THR A 8 3.14 -15.75 -5.66
N TRP A 9 3.96 -15.77 -4.60
CA TRP A 9 5.19 -14.99 -4.50
C TRP A 9 6.12 -15.24 -5.69
N LYS A 10 6.38 -16.51 -6.02
CA LYS A 10 7.20 -16.88 -7.19
C LYS A 10 6.58 -16.38 -8.49
N THR A 11 5.25 -16.44 -8.61
CA THR A 11 4.55 -15.99 -9.82
C THR A 11 4.66 -14.48 -9.98
N ILE A 12 4.60 -13.68 -8.91
CA ILE A 12 4.57 -12.21 -9.00
C ILE A 12 5.79 -11.65 -9.75
N PHE A 13 6.99 -12.20 -9.53
CA PHE A 13 8.21 -11.74 -10.19
C PHE A 13 8.38 -12.26 -11.62
N LYS A 14 7.60 -13.27 -12.04
CA LYS A 14 7.65 -13.81 -13.40
C LYS A 14 6.71 -13.05 -14.32
N ILE A 15 7.18 -12.01 -14.99
CA ILE A 15 6.36 -11.06 -15.77
C ILE A 15 5.35 -11.73 -16.70
N ALA A 16 5.71 -12.84 -17.37
CA ALA A 16 4.87 -13.51 -18.37
C ALA A 16 3.73 -14.39 -17.81
N GLU A 17 3.76 -14.78 -16.53
CA GLU A 17 2.75 -15.69 -15.98
C GLU A 17 1.51 -14.96 -15.46
N PRO A 18 0.28 -15.36 -15.85
CA PRO A 18 -0.93 -14.72 -15.35
C PRO A 18 -1.15 -15.01 -13.86
N LEU A 19 -1.60 -13.99 -13.12
CA LEU A 19 -2.02 -14.13 -11.72
C LEU A 19 -3.54 -14.32 -11.61
N SER A 20 -3.97 -15.43 -11.00
CA SER A 20 -5.41 -15.67 -10.77
C SER A 20 -5.96 -14.72 -9.69
N ARG A 21 -7.26 -14.40 -9.77
CA ARG A 21 -7.92 -13.50 -8.80
C ARG A 21 -7.88 -14.04 -7.37
N LYS A 22 -8.12 -15.35 -7.20
CA LYS A 22 -8.03 -16.02 -5.89
C LYS A 22 -6.63 -15.83 -5.30
N ASN A 23 -5.59 -16.07 -6.09
CA ASN A 23 -4.20 -15.96 -5.64
C ASN A 23 -3.80 -14.51 -5.35
N PHE A 24 -4.28 -13.55 -6.14
CA PHE A 24 -4.09 -12.12 -5.88
C PHE A 24 -4.62 -11.71 -4.51
N TRP A 25 -5.86 -12.08 -4.17
CA TRP A 25 -6.45 -11.74 -2.87
C TRP A 25 -5.74 -12.43 -1.71
N ILE A 26 -5.42 -13.72 -1.85
CA ILE A 26 -4.64 -14.46 -0.84
C ILE A 26 -3.31 -13.76 -0.61
N PHE A 27 -2.59 -13.41 -1.67
CA PHE A 27 -1.33 -12.70 -1.59
C PHE A 27 -1.48 -11.38 -0.84
N LEU A 28 -2.43 -10.53 -1.25
CA LEU A 28 -2.60 -9.20 -0.66
C LEU A 28 -2.92 -9.27 0.84
N VAL A 29 -3.82 -10.18 1.24
CA VAL A 29 -4.17 -10.38 2.65
C VAL A 29 -2.99 -10.91 3.45
N PHE A 30 -2.29 -11.94 2.98
CA PHE A 30 -1.15 -12.50 3.69
C PHE A 30 0.02 -11.51 3.79
N ASN A 31 0.31 -10.78 2.71
CA ASN A 31 1.38 -9.80 2.69
C ASN A 31 1.09 -8.66 3.69
N TYR A 32 -0.17 -8.23 3.78
CA TYR A 32 -0.61 -7.23 4.75
C TYR A 32 -0.55 -7.73 6.20
N ILE A 33 -1.08 -8.93 6.48
CA ILE A 33 -1.04 -9.52 7.84
C ILE A 33 0.41 -9.71 8.29
N PHE A 34 1.27 -10.24 7.40
CA PHE A 34 2.67 -10.44 7.71
C PHE A 34 3.38 -9.11 7.98
N PHE A 35 3.12 -8.09 7.15
CA PHE A 35 3.62 -6.73 7.39
C PHE A 35 3.22 -6.19 8.77
N MET A 36 1.94 -6.31 9.15
CA MET A 36 1.45 -5.85 10.46
C MET A 36 2.12 -6.60 11.61
N ILE A 37 2.22 -7.94 11.54
CA ILE A 37 2.85 -8.75 12.58
C ILE A 37 4.32 -8.36 12.78
N VAL A 38 5.08 -8.27 11.68
CA VAL A 38 6.50 -7.93 11.77
C VAL A 38 6.69 -6.49 12.27
N THR A 39 5.86 -5.54 11.83
CA THR A 39 5.87 -4.16 12.34
C THR A 39 5.71 -4.15 13.86
N SER A 40 4.68 -4.81 14.37
CA SER A 40 4.38 -4.84 15.81
C SER A 40 5.49 -5.52 16.62
N ILE A 41 6.13 -6.57 16.10
CA ILE A 41 7.27 -7.21 16.76
C ILE A 41 8.48 -6.28 16.80
N VAL A 42 8.81 -5.60 15.69
CA VAL A 42 9.96 -4.69 15.61
C VAL A 42 9.76 -3.49 16.56
N GLU A 43 8.55 -2.93 16.59
CA GLU A 43 8.18 -1.85 17.51
C GLU A 43 8.28 -2.30 18.96
N PHE A 44 7.72 -3.46 19.30
CA PHE A 44 7.74 -4.01 20.66
C PHE A 44 9.17 -4.24 21.18
N LEU A 45 10.08 -4.70 20.32
CA LEU A 45 11.46 -5.00 20.72
C LEU A 45 12.37 -3.76 20.83
N GLN A 46 11.95 -2.59 20.32
CA GLN A 46 12.73 -1.35 20.32
C GLN A 46 14.15 -1.50 19.70
N LEU A 47 14.34 -2.45 18.78
CA LEU A 47 15.64 -2.76 18.20
C LEU A 47 15.91 -1.86 16.99
N TYR A 48 16.67 -0.77 17.22
CA TYR A 48 17.04 0.18 16.17
C TYR A 48 17.73 -0.47 14.96
N SER A 49 18.56 -1.48 15.15
CA SER A 49 19.20 -2.21 14.04
C SER A 49 18.21 -3.01 13.19
N LEU A 50 17.12 -3.50 13.79
CA LEU A 50 16.04 -4.18 13.07
C LEU A 50 15.17 -3.20 12.28
N SER A 51 15.09 -1.92 12.68
CA SER A 51 14.31 -0.92 11.96
C SER A 51 14.79 -0.71 10.50
N ILE A 52 16.10 -0.79 10.27
CA ILE A 52 16.68 -0.66 8.92
C ILE A 52 16.32 -1.88 8.07
N ALA A 53 16.51 -3.09 8.60
CA ALA A 53 16.13 -4.33 7.91
C ALA A 53 14.62 -4.37 7.61
N PHE A 54 13.81 -3.87 8.53
CA PHE A 54 12.38 -3.75 8.36
C PHE A 54 11.98 -2.75 7.27
N SER A 55 12.70 -1.64 7.16
CA SER A 55 12.46 -0.66 6.09
C SER A 55 12.66 -1.29 4.71
N TRP A 56 13.70 -2.11 4.54
CA TRP A 56 13.92 -2.89 3.31
C TRP A 56 12.81 -3.90 3.05
N LEU A 57 12.35 -4.62 4.08
CA LEU A 57 11.23 -5.55 3.97
C LEU A 57 9.96 -4.84 3.49
N THR A 58 9.69 -3.64 4.01
CA THR A 58 8.52 -2.85 3.62
C THR A 58 8.58 -2.43 2.16
N ILE A 59 9.76 -2.03 1.67
CA ILE A 59 9.96 -1.72 0.25
C ILE A 59 9.67 -2.96 -0.60
N VAL A 60 10.19 -4.13 -0.23
CA VAL A 60 9.97 -5.40 -0.93
C VAL A 60 8.48 -5.77 -0.96
N PHE A 61 7.75 -5.60 0.15
CA PHE A 61 6.30 -5.84 0.20
C PHE A 61 5.50 -4.84 -0.62
N SER A 62 5.90 -3.59 -0.63
CA SER A 62 5.26 -2.56 -1.46
C SER A 62 5.45 -2.87 -2.94
N LEU A 63 6.68 -3.17 -3.37
CA LEU A 63 7.00 -3.50 -4.76
C LEU A 63 6.28 -4.77 -5.22
N SER A 64 6.30 -5.84 -4.41
CA SER A 64 5.59 -7.08 -4.75
C SER A 64 4.07 -6.87 -4.85
N THR A 65 3.49 -6.03 -4.00
CA THR A 65 2.07 -5.66 -4.09
C THR A 65 1.77 -4.86 -5.35
N ILE A 66 2.59 -3.86 -5.68
CA ILE A 66 2.47 -3.10 -6.94
C ILE A 66 2.55 -4.03 -8.15
N LEU A 67 3.52 -4.96 -8.18
CA LEU A 67 3.67 -5.93 -9.27
C LEU A 67 2.47 -6.88 -9.39
N ALA A 68 1.95 -7.37 -8.26
CA ALA A 68 0.74 -8.20 -8.25
C ALA A 68 -0.47 -7.46 -8.84
N ILE A 69 -0.59 -6.15 -8.54
CA ILE A 69 -1.66 -5.32 -9.09
C ILE A 69 -1.46 -5.07 -10.59
N ILE A 70 -0.25 -4.71 -11.02
CA ILE A 70 0.04 -4.55 -12.46
C ILE A 70 -0.31 -5.83 -13.22
N LYS A 71 0.04 -6.99 -12.67
CA LYS A 71 -0.32 -8.29 -13.26
C LYS A 71 -1.82 -8.53 -13.35
N ILE A 72 -2.57 -8.27 -12.28
CA ILE A 72 -4.02 -8.49 -12.32
C ILE A 72 -4.72 -7.53 -13.30
N LEU A 73 -4.17 -6.32 -13.49
CA LEU A 73 -4.63 -5.35 -14.48
C LEU A 73 -4.29 -5.80 -15.91
N ASN A 74 -3.06 -6.27 -16.14
CA ASN A 74 -2.63 -6.75 -17.46
C ASN A 74 -3.33 -8.04 -17.88
N ASN A 75 -3.63 -8.94 -16.94
CA ASN A 75 -4.43 -10.15 -17.21
C ASN A 75 -5.82 -9.84 -17.79
N LYS A 76 -6.38 -8.65 -17.53
CA LYS A 76 -7.67 -8.23 -18.07
C LYS A 76 -7.62 -7.84 -19.55
N GLN A 77 -6.43 -7.64 -20.13
CA GLN A 77 -6.28 -7.42 -21.58
C GLN A 77 -6.39 -8.72 -22.40
N MET A 78 -6.40 -9.89 -21.75
CA MET A 78 -6.74 -11.16 -22.38
C MET A 78 -8.27 -11.34 -22.43
N PRO A 79 -8.84 -11.82 -23.56
CA PRO A 79 -10.28 -12.00 -23.70
C PRO A 79 -10.80 -12.97 -22.62
N LEU A 80 -11.69 -12.46 -21.76
CA LEU A 80 -12.37 -13.27 -20.75
C LEU A 80 -13.39 -14.19 -21.44
N ALA A 81 -13.42 -15.46 -21.04
CA ALA A 81 -14.51 -16.36 -21.41
C ALA A 81 -15.85 -15.77 -20.96
N GLU A 82 -16.91 -16.00 -21.74
CA GLU A 82 -18.22 -15.34 -21.60
C GLU A 82 -18.85 -15.47 -20.20
N ASN A 83 -18.50 -16.53 -19.47
CA ASN A 83 -18.98 -16.82 -18.11
C ASN A 83 -18.31 -15.96 -17.01
N ASP A 84 -17.19 -15.27 -17.29
CA ASP A 84 -16.46 -14.48 -16.28
C ASP A 84 -16.87 -12.99 -16.21
N LYS A 85 -17.77 -12.54 -17.10
CA LYS A 85 -18.25 -11.15 -17.16
C LYS A 85 -19.00 -10.73 -15.88
N ALA A 86 -19.74 -11.63 -15.25
CA ALA A 86 -20.53 -11.36 -14.04
C ALA A 86 -19.68 -11.08 -12.79
N ASN A 87 -18.42 -11.54 -12.77
CA ASN A 87 -17.48 -11.31 -11.68
C ASN A 87 -16.42 -10.26 -12.01
N SER A 88 -16.63 -9.43 -13.05
CA SER A 88 -15.64 -8.45 -13.47
C SER A 88 -15.45 -7.38 -12.37
N LEU A 89 -14.28 -7.39 -11.73
CA LEU A 89 -13.83 -6.28 -10.88
C LEU A 89 -13.86 -4.98 -11.70
N PRO A 90 -14.23 -3.84 -11.10
CA PRO A 90 -14.29 -2.57 -11.78
C PRO A 90 -12.97 -2.31 -12.50
N ILE A 91 -13.10 -1.76 -13.70
CA ILE A 91 -12.00 -1.53 -14.62
C ILE A 91 -11.24 -0.33 -14.09
N MET A 92 -10.25 -0.57 -13.23
CA MET A 92 -9.24 0.44 -12.94
C MET A 92 -8.32 0.52 -14.15
N ASP A 93 -8.42 1.59 -14.92
CA ASP A 93 -7.49 1.91 -16.01
C ASP A 93 -6.06 2.01 -15.43
N PHE A 94 -5.06 1.48 -16.14
CA PHE A 94 -3.65 1.64 -15.81
C PHE A 94 -3.27 3.12 -15.62
N LYS A 95 -3.83 4.02 -16.43
CA LYS A 95 -3.64 5.47 -16.27
C LYS A 95 -4.16 5.97 -14.92
N PHE A 96 -5.28 5.42 -14.46
CA PHE A 96 -5.87 5.76 -13.17
C PHE A 96 -5.06 5.18 -12.00
N PHE A 97 -4.58 3.94 -12.14
CA PHE A 97 -3.65 3.33 -11.21
C PHE A 97 -2.37 4.16 -11.02
N MET A 98 -1.78 4.66 -12.11
CA MET A 98 -0.59 5.50 -12.04
C MET A 98 -0.86 6.85 -11.35
N LYS A 99 -2.03 7.47 -11.60
CA LYS A 99 -2.45 8.67 -10.88
C LYS A 99 -2.60 8.42 -9.38
N LEU A 100 -3.17 7.28 -9.01
CA LEU A 100 -3.33 6.89 -7.62
C LEU A 100 -1.98 6.66 -6.94
N LEU A 101 -1.08 5.92 -7.59
CA LEU A 101 0.26 5.65 -7.07
C LEU A 101 1.00 6.96 -6.82
N LEU A 102 0.94 7.89 -7.78
CA LEU A 102 1.53 9.22 -7.63
C LEU A 102 0.89 9.99 -6.47
N ALA A 103 -0.43 9.94 -6.33
CA ALA A 103 -1.15 10.58 -5.23
C ALA A 103 -0.69 10.02 -3.87
N SER A 104 -0.59 8.70 -3.72
CA SER A 104 -0.07 8.06 -2.49
C SER A 104 1.37 8.48 -2.19
N ILE A 105 2.25 8.54 -3.20
CA ILE A 105 3.63 9.04 -3.04
C ILE A 105 3.63 10.49 -2.54
N MET A 106 2.80 11.36 -3.13
CA MET A 106 2.69 12.76 -2.72
C MET A 106 2.20 12.90 -1.28
N ILE A 107 1.24 12.07 -0.83
CA ILE A 107 0.82 12.03 0.59
C ILE A 107 2.01 11.68 1.48
N GLY A 108 2.79 10.65 1.12
CA GLY A 108 3.98 10.27 1.87
C GLY A 108 4.99 11.42 1.95
N VAL A 109 5.29 12.09 0.84
CA VAL A 109 6.20 13.24 0.80
C VAL A 109 5.69 14.39 1.68
N VAL A 110 4.41 14.76 1.58
CA VAL A 110 3.82 15.84 2.38
C VAL A 110 3.89 15.52 3.88
N ASN A 111 3.58 14.28 4.27
CA ASN A 111 3.70 13.85 5.66
C ASN A 111 5.15 13.87 6.14
N GLY A 112 6.09 13.43 5.31
CA GLY A 112 7.51 13.49 5.63
C GLY A 112 7.96 14.94 5.86
N LEU A 113 7.56 15.86 5.00
CA LEU A 113 7.86 17.29 5.18
C LEU A 113 7.21 17.85 6.46
N LEU A 114 5.96 17.50 6.76
CA LEU A 114 5.28 17.94 7.99
C LEU A 114 6.03 17.50 9.25
N ILE A 115 6.47 16.25 9.30
CA ILE A 115 7.21 15.74 10.47
C ILE A 115 8.58 16.47 10.58
N LEU A 116 9.29 16.71 9.47
CA LEU A 116 10.55 17.48 9.47
C LEU A 116 10.38 18.92 9.99
N ILE A 117 9.24 19.55 9.70
CA ILE A 117 8.93 20.91 10.18
C ILE A 117 8.60 20.90 11.68
N LEU A 118 7.92 19.84 12.16
CA LEU A 118 7.38 19.79 13.52
C LEU A 118 8.40 19.35 14.57
N ASP A 119 9.42 18.58 14.19
CA ASP A 119 10.49 18.18 15.11
C ASP A 119 11.84 18.30 14.39
N SER A 120 12.60 19.35 14.67
CA SER A 120 13.81 19.67 13.89
C SER A 120 15.09 19.03 14.44
N ASN A 121 15.04 18.36 15.60
CA ASN A 121 16.26 18.16 16.41
C ASN A 121 16.59 16.72 16.82
N SER A 122 15.84 15.69 16.42
CA SER A 122 16.18 14.30 16.78
C SER A 122 16.49 13.42 15.56
N MET A 123 17.66 12.75 15.57
CA MET A 123 18.01 11.71 14.58
C MET A 123 16.97 10.57 14.55
N ASN A 124 16.31 10.30 15.69
CA ASN A 124 15.20 9.36 15.79
C ASN A 124 14.00 9.74 14.93
N LEU A 125 13.78 11.04 14.70
CA LEU A 125 12.71 11.50 13.86
C LEU A 125 12.86 11.03 12.42
N ILE A 126 14.06 11.09 11.84
CA ILE A 126 14.27 10.68 10.44
C ILE A 126 13.86 9.22 10.26
N TYR A 127 14.14 8.36 11.24
CA TYR A 127 13.71 6.96 11.22
C TYR A 127 12.20 6.79 11.35
N ILE A 128 11.56 7.51 12.27
CA ILE A 128 10.10 7.51 12.44
C ILE A 128 9.43 8.01 11.15
N LEU A 129 9.96 9.06 10.55
CA LEU A 129 9.49 9.70 9.33
C LEU A 129 9.61 8.77 8.13
N PHE A 130 10.75 8.09 8.00
CA PHE A 130 10.98 7.10 6.96
C PHE A 130 10.03 5.92 7.11
N PHE A 131 9.89 5.39 8.33
CA PHE A 131 8.98 4.28 8.64
C PHE A 131 7.53 4.65 8.37
N TYR A 132 7.09 5.82 8.85
CA TYR A 132 5.71 6.29 8.75
C TYR A 132 5.35 6.55 7.29
N CYS A 133 6.20 7.26 6.54
CA CYS A 133 5.96 7.54 5.12
C CYS A 133 5.97 6.27 4.27
N ILE A 134 6.93 5.37 4.48
CA ILE A 134 7.05 4.12 3.72
C ILE A 134 5.93 3.13 4.07
N SER A 135 5.34 3.22 5.27
CA SER A 135 4.21 2.38 5.68
C SER A 135 2.87 2.96 5.21
N LEU A 136 2.69 4.28 5.27
CA LEU A 136 1.44 4.95 4.88
C LEU A 136 1.19 4.94 3.37
N ILE A 137 2.23 5.03 2.56
CA ILE A 137 2.11 4.94 1.10
C ILE A 137 1.44 3.61 0.68
N PRO A 138 1.96 2.42 1.06
CA PRO A 138 1.34 1.15 0.70
C PRO A 138 0.02 0.93 1.42
N ILE A 139 -0.16 1.37 2.68
CA ILE A 139 -1.45 1.24 3.38
C ILE A 139 -2.55 2.05 2.67
N SER A 140 -2.30 3.33 2.41
CA SER A 140 -3.26 4.19 1.67
C SER A 140 -3.54 3.62 0.29
N PHE A 141 -2.50 3.16 -0.42
CA PHE A 141 -2.66 2.56 -1.72
C PHE A 141 -3.51 1.28 -1.71
N ILE A 142 -3.28 0.37 -0.76
CA ILE A 142 -4.03 -0.89 -0.62
C ILE A 142 -5.48 -0.61 -0.22
N VAL A 143 -5.71 0.25 0.77
CA VAL A 143 -7.06 0.62 1.23
C VAL A 143 -7.86 1.23 0.07
N PHE A 144 -7.25 2.13 -0.71
CA PHE A 144 -7.91 2.67 -1.88
C PHE A 144 -8.18 1.59 -2.92
N LEU A 145 -7.21 0.73 -3.21
CA LEU A 145 -7.37 -0.32 -4.20
C LEU A 145 -8.56 -1.21 -3.82
N ILE A 146 -8.70 -1.58 -2.54
CA ILE A 146 -9.83 -2.34 -2.04
C ILE A 146 -11.15 -1.58 -2.25
N ILE A 147 -11.21 -0.28 -1.92
CA ILE A 147 -12.41 0.55 -2.10
C ILE A 147 -12.78 0.66 -3.58
N ALA A 148 -11.79 0.94 -4.43
CA ALA A 148 -11.94 1.02 -5.88
C ALA A 148 -12.44 -0.28 -6.48
N LEU A 149 -11.84 -1.40 -6.08
CA LEU A 149 -12.19 -2.74 -6.52
C LEU A 149 -13.57 -3.19 -6.01
N ARG A 150 -14.01 -2.72 -4.85
CA ARG A 150 -15.33 -3.07 -4.28
C ARG A 150 -16.46 -2.18 -4.81
N SER A 151 -16.16 -0.95 -5.21
CA SER A 151 -17.17 0.04 -5.58
C SER A 151 -17.96 -0.31 -6.84
N ASN A 152 -17.47 -1.20 -7.72
CA ASN A 152 -18.05 -1.60 -9.02
C ASN A 152 -18.50 -0.45 -9.96
N LYS A 153 -18.24 0.81 -9.59
CA LYS A 153 -18.54 2.02 -10.33
C LYS A 153 -17.27 2.52 -10.97
N GLU A 154 -17.38 3.10 -12.17
CA GLU A 154 -16.26 3.82 -12.78
C GLU A 154 -15.76 4.89 -11.80
N MET A 155 -14.49 4.78 -11.44
CA MET A 155 -13.88 5.79 -10.58
C MET A 155 -13.61 7.05 -11.37
N THR A 156 -14.25 8.14 -10.96
CA THR A 156 -14.05 9.46 -11.54
C THR A 156 -12.82 10.13 -10.92
N ASN A 157 -12.20 11.10 -11.60
CA ASN A 157 -11.13 11.91 -11.00
C ASN A 157 -11.59 12.58 -9.68
N MET A 158 -12.86 12.97 -9.57
CA MET A 158 -13.41 13.54 -8.33
C MET A 158 -13.41 12.54 -7.17
N SER A 159 -13.70 11.26 -7.44
CA SER A 159 -13.62 10.23 -6.41
C SER A 159 -12.18 10.03 -5.90
N LEU A 160 -11.18 10.17 -6.78
CA LEU A 160 -9.76 10.10 -6.43
C LEU A 160 -9.32 11.32 -5.60
N VAL A 161 -9.78 12.52 -5.97
CA VAL A 161 -9.51 13.75 -5.21
C VAL A 161 -10.12 13.70 -3.81
N ASN A 162 -11.40 13.33 -3.70
CA ASN A 162 -12.07 13.21 -2.40
C ASN A 162 -11.34 12.20 -1.51
N TYR A 163 -10.91 11.08 -2.08
CA TYR A 163 -10.13 10.10 -1.34
C TYR A 163 -8.79 10.65 -0.87
N TYR A 164 -8.03 11.30 -1.76
CA TYR A 164 -6.76 11.93 -1.42
C TYR A 164 -6.93 12.89 -0.24
N LEU A 165 -7.97 13.74 -0.27
CA LEU A 165 -8.27 14.68 0.80
C LEU A 165 -8.61 13.97 2.13
N ILE A 166 -9.37 12.87 2.08
CA ILE A 166 -9.71 12.08 3.28
C ILE A 166 -8.44 11.48 3.89
N VAL A 167 -7.59 10.83 3.08
CA VAL A 167 -6.35 10.22 3.59
C VAL A 167 -5.39 11.27 4.12
N LEU A 168 -5.22 12.38 3.38
CA LEU A 168 -4.38 13.49 3.81
C LEU A 168 -4.90 14.06 5.15
N GLY A 169 -6.21 14.25 5.29
CA GLY A 169 -6.85 14.73 6.52
C GLY A 169 -6.64 13.80 7.70
N ILE A 170 -6.87 12.49 7.52
CA ILE A 170 -6.61 11.46 8.55
C ILE A 170 -5.13 11.48 8.95
N SER A 171 -4.23 11.53 7.96
CA SER A 171 -2.79 11.53 8.21
C SER A 171 -2.34 12.76 8.98
N CYS A 172 -2.83 13.95 8.62
CA CYS A 172 -2.56 15.19 9.36
C CYS A 172 -3.10 15.10 10.79
N PHE A 173 -4.30 14.56 10.97
CA PHE A 173 -4.91 14.39 12.30
C PHE A 173 -4.10 13.44 13.20
N VAL A 174 -3.64 12.30 12.67
CA VAL A 174 -2.80 11.36 13.43
C VAL A 174 -1.47 11.99 13.81
N ASN A 175 -0.82 12.71 12.89
CA ASN A 175 0.44 13.43 13.19
C ASN A 175 0.24 14.49 14.29
N LEU A 176 -0.86 15.24 14.26
CA LEU A 176 -1.19 16.20 15.31
C LEU A 176 -1.40 15.52 16.67
N LEU A 177 -2.11 14.39 16.71
CA LEU A 177 -2.29 13.61 17.93
C LEU A 177 -0.97 13.09 18.50
N LEU A 178 -0.08 12.56 17.65
CA LEU A 178 1.23 12.05 18.08
C LEU A 178 2.08 13.17 18.71
N ASN A 179 2.08 14.35 18.12
CA ASN A 179 2.78 15.51 18.69
C ASN A 179 2.20 15.96 20.03
N MET A 180 0.87 15.94 20.20
CA MET A 180 0.23 16.26 21.48
C MET A 180 0.55 15.25 22.58
N VAL A 181 0.78 13.99 22.22
CA VAL A 181 1.13 12.92 23.18
C VAL A 181 2.62 12.96 23.53
N GLY A 182 3.49 13.24 22.55
CA GLY A 182 4.95 13.29 22.74
C GLY A 182 5.46 14.56 23.44
N SER A 183 4.65 15.60 23.57
CA SER A 183 5.03 16.86 24.24
C SER A 183 4.81 16.86 25.77
N LYS A 184 4.70 15.69 26.41
CA LYS A 184 4.58 15.52 27.87
C LYS A 184 5.80 14.81 28.42
#